data_AF-A0A813E0C8-F1
#
_entry.id   AF-A0A813E0C8-F1
#
_cell.length_a   1.000
_cell.length_b   1.000
_cell.length_c   1.000
_cell.angle_alpha   90.00
_cell.angle_beta   90.00
_cell.angle_gamma   90.00
#
_symmetry.space_group_name_H-M   'P 1'
#
loop_
_entity.id
_entity.type
_entity.pdbx_description
1 polymer ?
#
loop_
_entity_poly.entity_id
_entity_poly.type
_entity_poly.pdbx_seq_one_letter_code
_entity_poly.pdbx_strand_id
1 'polypeptide(L)'
;VMRSIIPVVMAGVLGIYGLITAVIINGKIHAPTYSAYAGYAHLAAGLTVGLSSLAAGMAIGVVGDAGVRANAQQPKLFVGMILILIFAEALGLYGLIVGLVVASTADSRGKDLCVAPPELSSGSATVQLVVGAAVVLLVASVLSCCCFRFVVVWV
;
A
#
# COMPACT_ATOMS: atom_id res chain seq x y z
N VAL A 1 6.92 16.42 -24.06
CA VAL A 1 6.33 17.02 -22.86
C VAL A 1 5.20 16.16 -22.27
N MET A 2 4.19 15.72 -23.05
CA MET A 2 3.07 14.92 -22.50
C MET A 2 3.43 13.53 -21.95
N ARG A 3 4.56 12.91 -22.32
CA ARG A 3 4.93 11.56 -21.84
C ARG A 3 5.46 11.53 -20.40
N SER A 4 5.91 12.67 -19.87
CA SER A 4 6.54 12.74 -18.54
C SER A 4 5.54 12.93 -17.41
N ILE A 5 4.24 13.07 -17.70
CA ILE A 5 3.20 13.25 -16.67
C ILE A 5 2.77 11.93 -16.02
N ILE A 6 3.08 10.79 -16.64
CA ILE A 6 2.61 9.46 -16.24
C ILE A 6 3.00 9.11 -14.79
N PRO A 7 4.25 9.34 -14.32
CA PRO A 7 4.61 9.04 -12.93
C PRO A 7 3.84 9.89 -11.91
N VAL A 8 3.52 11.14 -12.28
CA VAL A 8 2.74 12.06 -11.42
C VAL A 8 1.29 11.58 -11.28
N VAL A 9 0.68 11.14 -12.38
CA VAL A 9 -0.68 10.60 -12.36
C VAL A 9 -0.75 9.31 -11.52
N MET A 10 0.23 8.42 -11.65
CA MET A 10 0.27 7.18 -10.86
C MET A 10 0.45 7.46 -9.36
N ALA A 11 1.28 8.44 -8.99
CA ALA A 11 1.38 8.89 -7.59
C ALA A 11 0.04 9.43 -7.04
N GLY A 12 -0.80 10.02 -7.90
CA GLY A 12 -2.13 10.50 -7.53
C GLY A 12 -3.12 9.38 -7.18
N VAL A 13 -3.05 8.23 -7.85
CA VAL A 13 -3.99 7.12 -7.62
C VAL A 13 -3.79 6.49 -6.22
N LEU A 14 -2.55 6.44 -5.73
CA LEU A 14 -2.24 5.99 -4.36
C LEU A 14 -2.99 6.77 -3.27
N GLY A 15 -3.23 8.07 -3.49
CA GLY A 15 -4.04 8.90 -2.58
C GLY A 15 -5.51 8.49 -2.56
N ILE A 16 -6.03 8.04 -3.69
CA ILE A 16 -7.43 7.56 -3.82
C ILE A 16 -7.63 6.27 -3.04
N TYR A 17 -6.63 5.38 -2.97
CA TYR A 17 -6.70 4.16 -2.16
C TYR A 17 -6.92 4.43 -0.66
N GLY A 18 -6.28 5.46 -0.12
CA GLY A 18 -6.49 5.91 1.25
C GLY A 18 -7.90 6.48 1.47
N LEU A 19 -8.38 7.30 0.53
CA LEU A 19 -9.72 7.89 0.57
C LEU A 19 -10.82 6.81 0.54
N ILE A 20 -10.70 5.83 -0.36
CA ILE A 20 -11.65 4.71 -0.47
C ILE A 20 -11.73 3.95 0.85
N THR A 21 -10.58 3.67 1.47
CA THR A 21 -10.54 2.95 2.75
C THR A 21 -11.21 3.75 3.87
N ALA A 22 -10.98 5.06 3.93
CA ALA A 22 -11.61 5.94 4.92
C ALA A 22 -13.14 5.98 4.79
N VAL A 23 -13.67 6.10 3.56
CA VAL A 23 -15.12 6.14 3.29
C VAL A 23 -15.78 4.80 3.64
N ILE A 24 -15.14 3.67 3.31
CA ILE A 24 -15.67 2.33 3.63
C ILE A 24 -15.71 2.09 5.14
N ILE A 25 -14.69 2.53 5.88
CA ILE A 25 -14.69 2.40 7.34
C ILE A 25 -15.78 3.30 7.95
N ASN A 26 -15.94 4.54 7.46
CA ASN A 26 -16.96 5.45 7.95
C ASN A 26 -18.38 4.87 7.82
N GLY A 27 -18.68 4.19 6.70
CA GLY A 27 -19.97 3.53 6.49
C GLY A 27 -20.22 2.29 7.37
N LYS A 28 -19.22 1.80 8.10
CA LYS A 28 -19.33 0.61 8.99
C LYS A 28 -19.47 0.98 10.47
N ILE A 29 -19.21 2.22 10.85
CA ILE A 29 -19.30 2.69 12.24
C ILE A 29 -20.78 2.90 12.61
N HIS A 30 -21.34 2.01 13.43
CA HIS A 30 -22.70 2.15 13.98
C HIS A 30 -22.65 2.51 15.47
N ALA A 31 -23.29 3.62 15.84
CA ALA A 31 -23.18 4.25 17.16
C ALA A 31 -23.68 3.44 18.39
N PRO A 32 -24.64 2.50 18.32
CA PRO A 32 -25.10 1.79 19.52
C PRO A 32 -24.36 0.47 19.83
N THR A 33 -23.59 -0.10 18.89
CA THR A 33 -22.97 -1.44 19.03
C THR A 33 -21.59 -1.50 18.37
N TYR A 34 -20.64 -0.76 18.92
CA TYR A 34 -19.24 -0.79 18.46
C TYR A 34 -18.34 -1.38 19.54
N SER A 35 -17.77 -2.56 19.29
CA SER A 35 -16.85 -3.21 20.23
C SER A 35 -15.43 -2.66 20.09
N ALA A 36 -14.65 -2.68 21.19
CA ALA A 36 -13.25 -2.25 21.17
C ALA A 36 -12.39 -3.03 20.15
N TYR A 37 -12.72 -4.31 19.91
CA TYR A 37 -12.06 -5.14 18.90
C TYR A 37 -12.29 -4.62 17.48
N ALA A 38 -13.53 -4.23 17.14
CA ALA A 38 -13.82 -3.59 15.85
C ALA A 38 -13.06 -2.27 15.70
N GLY A 39 -12.99 -1.47 16.77
CA GLY A 39 -12.19 -0.24 16.82
C GLY A 39 -10.72 -0.43 16.46
N TYR A 40 -10.04 -1.37 17.12
CA TYR A 40 -8.63 -1.66 16.82
C TYR A 40 -8.44 -2.26 15.42
N ALA A 41 -9.37 -3.10 14.94
CA ALA A 41 -9.29 -3.67 13.61
C ALA A 41 -9.44 -2.61 12.50
N HIS A 42 -10.35 -1.65 12.65
CA HIS A 42 -10.50 -0.54 11.71
C HIS A 42 -9.30 0.42 11.72
N LEU A 43 -8.73 0.69 12.91
CA LEU A 43 -7.48 1.45 13.02
C LEU A 43 -6.31 0.74 12.34
N ALA A 44 -6.16 -0.57 12.57
CA ALA A 44 -5.13 -1.38 11.95
C ALA A 44 -5.28 -1.42 10.42
N ALA A 45 -6.50 -1.62 9.92
CA ALA A 45 -6.80 -1.61 8.49
C ALA A 45 -6.39 -0.29 7.81
N GLY A 46 -6.74 0.86 8.42
CA GLY A 46 -6.36 2.17 7.89
C GLY A 46 -4.84 2.38 7.86
N LEU A 47 -4.14 2.02 8.93
CA LEU A 47 -2.68 2.14 9.02
C LEU A 47 -1.95 1.25 8.01
N THR A 48 -2.43 0.01 7.79
CA THR A 48 -1.80 -0.89 6.80
C THR A 48 -1.88 -0.33 5.38
N VAL A 49 -3.05 0.21 4.99
CA VAL A 49 -3.21 0.79 3.64
C VAL A 49 -2.37 2.05 3.51
N GLY A 50 -2.43 2.97 4.49
CA GLY A 50 -1.69 4.23 4.45
C GLY A 50 -0.17 4.06 4.42
N LEU A 51 0.39 3.14 5.21
CA LEU A 51 1.85 2.89 5.20
C LEU A 51 2.31 2.17 3.94
N SER A 52 1.49 1.27 3.39
CA SER A 52 1.81 0.59 2.12
C SER A 52 1.79 1.55 0.92
N SER A 53 0.82 2.46 0.86
CA SER A 53 0.71 3.44 -0.23
C SER A 53 1.79 4.52 -0.14
N LEU A 54 2.19 4.93 1.07
CA LEU A 54 3.31 5.84 1.28
C LEU A 54 4.63 5.24 0.77
N ALA A 55 4.89 3.97 1.09
CA ALA A 55 6.06 3.25 0.61
C ALA A 55 6.09 3.09 -0.93
N ALA A 56 4.96 2.71 -1.53
CA ALA A 56 4.82 2.63 -2.99
C ALA A 56 5.02 4.00 -3.66
N GLY A 57 4.44 5.06 -3.09
CA GLY A 57 4.58 6.43 -3.60
C GLY A 57 6.03 6.94 -3.54
N MET A 58 6.77 6.60 -2.49
CA MET A 58 8.19 6.94 -2.38
C MET A 58 9.03 6.22 -3.45
N ALA A 59 8.75 4.94 -3.71
CA ALA A 59 9.41 4.19 -4.78
C ALA A 59 9.11 4.78 -6.17
N ILE A 60 7.85 5.13 -6.44
CA ILE A 60 7.42 5.78 -7.70
C ILE A 60 8.10 7.15 -7.87
N GLY A 61 8.23 7.93 -6.80
CA GLY A 61 8.90 9.22 -6.85
C GLY A 61 10.37 9.12 -7.27
N VAL A 62 11.12 8.19 -6.67
CA VAL A 62 12.54 7.99 -6.98
C VAL A 62 12.75 7.41 -8.38
N VAL A 63 11.98 6.38 -8.75
CA VAL A 63 12.02 5.79 -10.10
C VAL A 63 11.55 6.79 -11.15
N GLY A 64 10.57 7.62 -10.83
CA GLY A 64 10.06 8.69 -11.67
C GLY A 64 11.13 9.73 -11.99
N ASP A 65 11.84 10.25 -10.98
CA ASP A 65 12.91 11.25 -11.17
C ASP A 65 14.07 10.71 -12.02
N ALA A 66 14.58 9.52 -11.68
CA ALA A 66 15.64 8.88 -12.46
C ALA A 66 15.16 8.53 -13.88
N GLY A 67 13.92 8.04 -14.01
CA GLY A 67 13.31 7.63 -15.26
C GLY A 67 13.13 8.79 -16.23
N VAL A 68 12.58 9.92 -15.79
CA VAL A 68 12.36 11.08 -16.68
C VAL A 68 13.67 11.66 -17.18
N ARG A 69 14.73 11.67 -16.35
CA ARG A 69 16.07 12.11 -16.74
C ARG A 69 16.69 11.17 -17.77
N ALA A 70 16.56 9.85 -17.60
CA ALA A 70 17.06 8.86 -18.57
C ALA A 70 16.29 8.89 -19.90
N ASN A 71 14.97 9.10 -19.86
CA ASN A 71 14.12 9.20 -21.04
C ASN A 71 14.43 10.45 -21.90
N ALA A 72 14.94 11.53 -21.28
CA ALA A 72 15.40 12.71 -22.01
C ALA A 72 16.65 12.41 -22.86
N GLN A 73 17.50 11.46 -22.45
CA GLN A 73 18.69 11.05 -23.21
C GLN A 73 18.37 10.02 -24.29
N GLN A 74 17.51 9.04 -23.99
CA GLN A 74 17.14 7.96 -24.92
C GLN A 74 15.64 7.65 -24.80
N PRO A 75 14.80 8.01 -25.80
CA PRO A 75 13.35 7.79 -25.72
C PRO A 75 12.94 6.30 -25.80
N LYS A 76 13.88 5.42 -26.13
CA LYS A 76 13.70 3.95 -26.20
C LYS A 76 13.46 3.33 -24.83
N LEU A 77 13.85 4.00 -23.75
CA LEU A 77 13.73 3.55 -22.35
C LEU A 77 12.34 3.78 -21.75
N PHE A 78 11.43 4.43 -22.48
CA PHE A 78 10.11 4.78 -21.99
C PHE A 78 9.27 3.57 -21.54
N VAL A 79 9.35 2.44 -22.27
CA VAL A 79 8.59 1.23 -21.92
C VAL A 79 9.12 0.59 -20.64
N GLY A 80 10.45 0.58 -20.45
CA GLY A 80 11.08 0.03 -19.24
C GLY A 80 10.68 0.80 -17.98
N MET A 81 10.61 2.13 -18.07
CA MET A 81 10.14 2.97 -16.96
C MET A 81 8.69 2.63 -16.56
N ILE A 82 7.79 2.50 -17.54
CA ILE A 82 6.38 2.17 -17.28
C ILE A 82 6.24 0.80 -16.60
N LEU A 83 7.00 -0.19 -17.05
CA LEU A 83 6.98 -1.54 -16.49
C LEU A 83 7.35 -1.55 -15.00
N ILE A 84 8.36 -0.78 -14.61
CA ILE A 84 8.79 -0.65 -13.20
C ILE A 84 7.72 0.08 -12.38
N LEU A 85 7.12 1.14 -12.93
CA LEU A 85 6.06 1.91 -12.26
C LEU A 85 4.81 1.06 -11.97
N ILE A 86 4.42 0.15 -12.87
CA ILE A 86 3.26 -0.74 -12.67
C ILE A 86 3.53 -1.77 -11.55
N PHE A 87 4.75 -2.32 -11.46
CA PHE A 87 5.10 -3.23 -10.38
C PHE A 87 5.14 -2.52 -9.02
N ALA A 88 5.57 -1.26 -8.98
CA ALA A 88 5.53 -0.44 -7.77
C ALA A 88 4.08 -0.20 -7.32
N GLU A 89 3.18 0.10 -8.25
CA GLU A 89 1.76 0.33 -7.98
C GLU A 89 1.04 -0.91 -7.45
N ALA A 90 1.38 -2.10 -7.98
CA ALA A 90 0.79 -3.36 -7.53
C ALA A 90 0.97 -3.58 -6.01
N LEU A 91 2.09 -3.14 -5.42
CA LEU A 91 2.35 -3.24 -3.99
C LEU A 91 1.37 -2.41 -3.16
N GLY A 92 1.00 -1.21 -3.63
CA GLY A 92 -0.01 -0.36 -3.02
C GLY A 92 -1.41 -0.99 -3.10
N LEU A 93 -1.74 -1.61 -4.25
CA LEU A 93 -3.00 -2.34 -4.42
C LEU A 93 -3.12 -3.55 -3.51
N TYR A 94 -2.03 -4.33 -3.32
CA TYR A 94 -2.02 -5.44 -2.36
C TYR A 94 -2.31 -4.94 -0.93
N GLY A 95 -1.72 -3.81 -0.53
CA GLY A 95 -1.98 -3.20 0.77
C GLY A 95 -3.45 -2.83 0.98
N LEU A 96 -4.11 -2.24 -0.04
CA LEU A 96 -5.54 -1.92 -0.01
C LEU A 96 -6.43 -3.16 0.14
N ILE A 97 -6.15 -4.23 -0.61
CA ILE A 97 -6.94 -5.47 -0.54
C ILE A 97 -6.86 -6.06 0.88
N VAL A 98 -5.66 -6.13 1.46
CA VAL A 98 -5.47 -6.66 2.82
C VAL A 98 -6.22 -5.81 3.86
N GLY A 99 -6.12 -4.47 3.76
CA GLY A 99 -6.85 -3.56 4.65
C GLY A 99 -8.37 -3.74 4.58
N LEU A 100 -8.93 -3.94 3.39
CA LEU A 100 -10.37 -4.17 3.19
C LEU A 100 -10.85 -5.50 3.76
N VAL A 101 -10.06 -6.57 3.64
CA VAL A 101 -10.39 -7.88 4.21
C VAL A 101 -10.42 -7.81 5.75
N VAL A 102 -9.45 -7.13 6.35
CA VAL A 102 -9.41 -6.91 7.82
C VAL A 102 -10.63 -6.10 8.27
N ALA A 103 -10.94 -5.00 7.59
CA ALA A 103 -12.09 -4.16 7.90
C ALA A 103 -13.46 -4.84 7.66
N SER A 104 -13.52 -5.91 6.86
CA SER A 104 -14.75 -6.67 6.62
C SER A 104 -14.91 -7.82 7.61
N THR A 105 -13.80 -8.46 7.98
CA THR A 105 -13.79 -9.53 8.99
C THR A 105 -14.07 -8.99 10.41
N ALA A 106 -13.71 -7.73 10.67
CA ALA A 106 -13.98 -7.04 11.94
C ALA A 106 -15.48 -6.95 12.26
N ASP A 107 -16.34 -6.70 11.26
CA ASP A 107 -17.79 -6.60 11.43
C ASP A 107 -18.45 -7.98 11.67
N SER A 108 -17.93 -9.03 11.03
CA SER A 108 -18.44 -10.40 11.21
C SER A 108 -18.11 -10.93 12.61
N ARG A 109 -16.86 -10.77 13.06
CA ARG A 109 -16.42 -11.25 14.40
C ARG A 109 -16.84 -10.33 15.54
N GLY A 110 -17.20 -9.08 15.26
CA GLY A 110 -17.67 -8.12 16.25
C GLY A 110 -19.03 -8.47 16.87
N LYS A 111 -19.88 -9.22 16.14
CA LYS A 111 -21.23 -9.62 16.59
C LYS A 111 -21.23 -10.76 17.61
N ASP A 112 -20.20 -11.62 17.59
CA ASP A 112 -20.09 -12.82 18.45
C ASP A 112 -19.50 -12.54 19.85
N LEU A 113 -18.92 -11.36 20.07
CA LEU A 113 -18.22 -10.99 21.32
C LEU A 113 -19.16 -10.69 22.50
N CYS A 114 -20.48 -10.75 22.30
CA CYS A 114 -21.46 -10.66 23.40
C CYS A 114 -21.70 -12.01 24.12
N VAL A 115 -21.12 -13.13 23.66
CA VAL A 115 -21.43 -14.50 24.17
C VAL A 115 -20.23 -15.28 24.73
N ALA A 116 -18.97 -14.95 24.38
CA ALA A 116 -17.80 -15.61 24.96
C ALA A 116 -16.54 -14.74 24.82
N PRO A 117 -15.53 -14.89 25.69
CA PRO A 117 -14.18 -14.39 25.44
C PRO A 117 -13.35 -15.49 24.75
N PRO A 118 -13.13 -15.45 23.42
CA PRO A 118 -12.08 -16.25 22.80
C PRO A 118 -10.80 -15.43 22.66
N GLU A 119 -9.70 -16.16 22.75
CA GLU A 119 -8.31 -15.76 22.74
C GLU A 119 -7.93 -14.68 21.69
N LEU A 120 -7.47 -13.55 22.23
CA LEU A 120 -6.33 -12.76 21.80
C LEU A 120 -5.69 -13.12 20.43
N SER A 121 -6.04 -12.35 19.40
CA SER A 121 -5.04 -11.56 18.66
C SER A 121 -3.88 -12.27 17.92
N SER A 122 -3.97 -13.55 17.54
CA SER A 122 -2.90 -14.17 16.72
C SER A 122 -2.91 -13.69 15.25
N GLY A 123 -4.03 -13.17 14.73
CA GLY A 123 -4.14 -12.75 13.32
C GLY A 123 -3.77 -11.30 13.01
N SER A 124 -4.22 -10.32 13.81
CA SER A 124 -4.09 -8.89 13.44
C SER A 124 -2.69 -8.33 13.66
N ALA A 125 -2.00 -8.74 14.73
CA ALA A 125 -0.62 -8.33 14.99
C ALA A 125 0.35 -8.94 13.95
N THR A 126 0.13 -10.18 13.54
CA THR A 126 0.92 -10.85 12.50
C THR A 126 0.71 -10.20 11.13
N VAL A 127 -0.51 -9.76 10.79
CA VAL A 127 -0.74 -9.00 9.54
C VAL A 127 -0.08 -7.61 9.60
N GLN A 128 -0.16 -6.87 10.72
CA GLN A 128 0.55 -5.58 10.86
C GLN A 128 2.07 -5.73 10.81
N LEU A 129 2.62 -6.79 11.42
CA LEU A 129 4.06 -7.02 11.51
C LEU A 129 4.62 -7.63 10.21
N VAL A 130 3.87 -8.48 9.51
CA VAL A 130 4.25 -9.01 8.17
C VAL A 130 4.11 -7.93 7.10
N VAL A 131 3.04 -7.13 7.07
CA VAL A 131 2.89 -6.04 6.09
C VAL A 131 3.89 -4.91 6.39
N GLY A 132 4.07 -4.52 7.65
CA GLY A 132 5.08 -3.53 8.04
C GLY A 132 6.52 -3.99 7.74
N ALA A 133 6.88 -5.22 8.11
CA ALA A 133 8.20 -5.76 7.83
C ALA A 133 8.41 -6.01 6.32
N ALA A 134 7.41 -6.51 5.59
CA ALA A 134 7.53 -6.72 4.15
C ALA A 134 7.61 -5.40 3.39
N VAL A 135 6.84 -4.36 3.76
CA VAL A 135 6.92 -3.05 3.11
C VAL A 135 8.26 -2.36 3.39
N VAL A 136 8.77 -2.44 4.63
CA VAL A 136 10.09 -1.90 4.97
C VAL A 136 11.21 -2.71 4.30
N LEU A 137 11.13 -4.05 4.29
CA LEU A 137 12.08 -4.90 3.56
C LEU A 137 12.00 -4.69 2.06
N LEU A 138 10.83 -4.40 1.50
CA LEU A 138 10.63 -4.27 0.06
C LEU A 138 10.98 -2.87 -0.42
N VAL A 139 10.79 -1.81 0.36
CA VAL A 139 11.41 -0.50 0.09
C VAL A 139 12.92 -0.62 0.23
N ALA A 140 13.44 -1.28 1.27
CA ALA A 140 14.87 -1.53 1.39
C ALA A 140 15.41 -2.38 0.22
N SER A 141 14.67 -3.38 -0.24
CA SER A 141 15.05 -4.26 -1.36
C SER A 141 14.89 -3.60 -2.71
N VAL A 142 13.87 -2.75 -2.93
CA VAL A 142 13.68 -1.99 -4.18
C VAL A 142 14.66 -0.83 -4.23
N LEU A 143 14.98 -0.17 -3.12
CA LEU A 143 16.04 0.85 -3.08
C LEU A 143 17.43 0.21 -3.29
N SER A 144 17.66 -0.97 -2.69
CA SER A 144 18.89 -1.75 -2.91
C SER A 144 18.97 -2.30 -4.35
N CYS A 145 17.89 -2.83 -4.93
CA CYS A 145 17.83 -3.31 -6.31
C CYS A 145 17.77 -2.19 -7.35
N CYS A 146 17.16 -1.04 -7.09
CA CYS A 146 17.21 0.11 -8.00
C CYS A 146 18.61 0.71 -8.01
N CYS A 147 19.35 0.72 -6.90
CA CYS A 147 20.78 1.06 -6.93
C CYS A 147 21.62 0.00 -7.65
N PHE A 148 21.38 -1.30 -7.41
CA PHE A 148 22.24 -2.37 -7.93
C PHE A 148 21.93 -2.78 -9.39
N ARG A 149 20.66 -2.71 -9.81
CA ARG A 149 20.21 -3.13 -11.16
C ARG A 149 20.19 -1.99 -12.17
N PHE A 150 20.09 -0.73 -11.74
CA PHE A 150 20.27 0.41 -12.63
C PHE A 150 21.75 0.58 -13.05
N VAL A 151 22.69 0.01 -12.27
CA VAL A 151 24.10 -0.14 -12.66
C VAL A 151 24.34 -1.40 -13.52
N VAL A 152 23.69 -2.53 -13.25
CA VAL A 152 23.99 -3.82 -13.93
C VAL A 152 23.17 -4.07 -15.22
N VAL A 153 22.06 -3.37 -15.47
CA VAL A 153 21.32 -3.45 -16.75
C VAL A 153 21.73 -2.34 -17.73
N TRP A 154 22.62 -1.44 -17.31
CA TRP A 154 23.13 -0.31 -18.10
C TRP A 154 24.67 -0.13 -18.03
N VAL A 155 25.39 -1.24 -17.80
CA VAL A 155 26.81 -1.49 -18.16
C VAL A 155 26.83 -2.84 -18.88
#